data_AF-A0A7C0V5Z7-F1
#
_entry.id   AF-A0A7C0V5Z7-F1
#
_cell.length_a   1.000
_cell.length_b   1.000
_cell.length_c   1.000
_cell.angle_alpha   90.00
_cell.angle_beta   90.00
_cell.angle_gamma   90.00
#
_symmetry.space_group_name_H-M   'P 1'
#
loop_
_entity.id
_entity.type
_entity.pdbx_description
1 polymer ?
#
loop_
_entity_poly.entity_id
_entity_poly.type
_entity_poly.pdbx_seq_one_letter_code
_entity_poly.pdbx_strand_id
1 'polypeptide(L)' 'MDREAREIALERIRILFRLADEVFHQNPERAQRYVDLARRIAMRVRIHLPRDLRRRICRRCKGFLVPGVNCRVRIRQRR' A
#
# COMPACT_ATOMS: atom_id res chain seq x y z
N MET A 1 -18.41 13.93 4.95
CA MET A 1 -17.59 13.39 3.85
C MET A 1 -18.45 12.40 3.13
N ASP A 2 -18.75 12.70 1.88
CA ASP A 2 -19.65 11.93 1.04
C ASP A 2 -19.16 10.49 0.85
N ARG A 3 -20.10 9.55 0.82
CA ARG A 3 -19.83 8.13 0.64
C ARG A 3 -19.08 7.88 -0.68
N GLU A 4 -19.47 8.59 -1.74
CA GLU A 4 -18.81 8.55 -3.05
C GLU A 4 -17.34 8.96 -2.98
N ALA A 5 -17.01 10.04 -2.25
CA ALA A 5 -15.63 10.50 -2.12
C ALA A 5 -14.74 9.44 -1.45
N ARG A 6 -15.29 8.65 -0.52
CA ARG A 6 -14.57 7.52 0.12
C ARG A 6 -14.37 6.36 -0.85
N GLU A 7 -15.38 6.04 -1.66
CA GLU A 7 -15.31 4.97 -2.65
C GLU A 7 -14.29 5.29 -3.74
N ILE A 8 -14.32 6.50 -4.30
CA ILE A 8 -13.34 6.99 -5.28
C ILE A 8 -11.93 7.00 -4.68
N ALA A 9 -11.78 7.39 -3.41
CA ALA A 9 -10.49 7.36 -2.74
C ALA A 9 -9.93 5.93 -2.59
N LEU A 10 -10.78 4.96 -2.25
CA LEU A 10 -10.40 3.55 -2.15
C LEU A 10 -9.99 2.98 -3.50
N GLU A 11 -10.71 3.32 -4.56
CA GLU A 11 -10.37 2.91 -5.92
C GLU A 11 -9.01 3.47 -6.36
N ARG A 12 -8.79 4.77 -6.15
CA ARG A 12 -7.49 5.42 -6.43
C ARG A 12 -6.35 4.78 -5.66
N ILE A 13 -6.56 4.48 -4.37
CA ILE A 13 -5.55 3.78 -3.55
C ILE A 13 -5.20 2.43 -4.16
N ARG A 14 -6.19 1.63 -4.57
CA ARG A 14 -5.94 0.32 -5.20
C ARG A 14 -5.16 0.44 -6.51
N ILE A 15 -5.52 1.41 -7.35
CA ILE A 15 -4.80 1.69 -8.61
C ILE A 15 -3.33 2.05 -8.33
N LEU A 16 -3.07 2.94 -7.36
CA LEU A 16 -1.71 3.33 -6.99
C LEU A 16 -0.87 2.14 -6.51
N PHE A 17 -1.46 1.23 -5.74
CA PHE A 17 -0.76 0.01 -5.31
C PHE A 17 -0.47 -0.94 -6.47
N ARG A 18 -1.37 -1.06 -7.45
CA ARG A 18 -1.14 -1.86 -8.66
C ARG A 18 0.01 -1.29 -9.50
N LEU A 19 0.01 0.03 -9.73
CA LEU A 19 1.10 0.72 -10.42
C LEU A 19 2.43 0.59 -9.66
N ALA A 20 2.39 0.60 -8.33
CA ALA A 20 3.58 0.36 -7.52
C ALA A 20 4.16 -1.04 -7.76
N ASP A 21 3.32 -2.07 -7.91
CA ASP A 21 3.79 -3.43 -8.23
C ASP A 21 4.46 -3.54 -9.59
N GLU A 22 3.80 -2.99 -10.62
CA GLU A 22 4.28 -3.03 -12.01
C GLU A 22 5.65 -2.36 -12.14
N VAL A 23 5.85 -1.26 -11.42
CA VAL A 23 7.05 -0.44 -11.51
C VAL A 23 8.16 -0.90 -10.55
N PHE A 24 7.85 -1.60 -9.47
CA PHE A 24 8.80 -1.86 -8.38
C PHE A 24 10.13 -2.47 -8.84
N HIS A 25 10.10 -3.45 -9.74
CA HIS A 25 11.29 -4.13 -10.22
C HIS A 25 12.17 -3.25 -11.12
N GLN A 26 11.57 -2.26 -11.79
CA GLN A 26 12.28 -1.34 -12.69
C GLN A 26 12.74 -0.09 -11.94
N ASN A 27 11.91 0.43 -11.03
CA ASN A 27 12.18 1.64 -10.28
C ASN A 27 11.51 1.59 -8.89
N PRO A 28 12.22 1.08 -7.86
CA PRO A 28 11.71 0.98 -6.50
C PRO A 28 11.32 2.33 -5.88
N GLU A 29 12.03 3.41 -6.21
CA GLU A 29 11.75 4.75 -5.70
C GLU A 29 10.41 5.28 -6.22
N ARG A 30 10.10 5.04 -7.49
CA ARG A 30 8.80 5.40 -8.09
C ARG A 30 7.67 4.60 -7.46
N ALA A 31 7.88 3.30 -7.24
CA ALA A 31 6.91 2.46 -6.54
C ALA A 31 6.63 2.96 -5.11
N GLN A 32 7.69 3.34 -4.37
CA GLN A 32 7.56 3.94 -3.05
C GLN A 32 6.74 5.24 -3.09
N ARG A 33 6.99 6.10 -4.09
CA ARG A 33 6.24 7.35 -4.28
C ARG A 33 4.74 7.12 -4.49
N TYR A 34 4.34 6.09 -5.25
CA TYR A 34 2.93 5.74 -5.41
C TYR A 34 2.28 5.31 -4.09
N VAL A 35 2.98 4.50 -3.29
CA VAL A 35 2.49 4.06 -1.97
C VAL A 35 2.35 5.24 -1.02
N ASP A 36 3.28 6.19 -1.04
CA ASP A 36 3.19 7.39 -0.20
C ASP A 36 2.03 8.30 -0.62
N LEU A 37 1.75 8.44 -1.91
CA LEU A 37 0.55 9.12 -2.41
C LEU A 37 -0.72 8.43 -1.93
N ALA A 38 -0.79 7.10 -2.04
CA ALA A 38 -1.94 6.32 -1.59
C ALA A 38 -2.20 6.52 -0.08
N ARG A 39 -1.14 6.53 0.73
CA ARG A 39 -1.23 6.81 2.17
C ARG A 39 -1.70 8.23 2.46
N ARG A 40 -1.20 9.24 1.73
CA ARG A 40 -1.63 10.64 1.88
C ARG A 40 -3.12 10.81 1.56
N ILE A 41 -3.61 10.15 0.51
CA ILE A 41 -5.05 10.13 0.17
C ILE A 41 -5.86 9.52 1.31
N ALA A 42 -5.44 8.36 1.82
CA ALA A 42 -6.13 7.69 2.91
C ALA A 42 -6.22 8.55 4.18
N MET A 43 -5.12 9.23 4.55
CA MET A 43 -5.08 10.14 5.68
C MET A 43 -6.00 11.36 5.49
N ARG A 44 -6.00 11.95 4.28
CA ARG A 44 -6.85 13.10 3.95
C ARG A 44 -8.33 12.78 4.03
N VAL A 45 -8.74 11.64 3.49
CA VAL A 45 -10.14 11.19 3.47
C VAL A 45 -10.54 10.47 4.78
N ARG A 46 -9.57 10.30 5.71
CA ARG A 46 -9.72 9.60 7.00
C ARG A 46 -10.30 8.19 6.86
N ILE A 47 -9.81 7.46 5.86
CA ILE A 47 -10.17 6.05 5.62
C ILE A 47 -9.04 5.13 6.08
N HIS A 48 -9.43 3.97 6.60
CA HIS A 48 -8.48 2.91 6.90
C HIS A 48 -8.07 2.22 5.61
N LEU A 49 -6.77 1.97 5.44
CA LEU A 49 -6.33 1.12 4.32
C LEU A 49 -6.94 -0.27 4.46
N PRO A 50 -7.43 -0.86 3.35
CA PRO A 50 -7.80 -2.26 3.27
C PRO A 50 -6.73 -3.17 3.87
N ARG A 51 -7.14 -4.27 4.51
CA ARG A 51 -6.27 -5.14 5.31
C ARG A 51 -5.11 -5.73 4.50
N ASP A 52 -5.39 -6.07 3.26
CA ASP A 52 -4.46 -6.50 2.21
C ASP A 52 -3.38 -5.44 1.96
N LEU A 53 -3.75 -4.23 1.54
CA LEU A 53 -2.81 -3.13 1.27
C LEU A 53 -2.02 -2.71 2.52
N ARG A 54 -2.67 -2.71 3.69
CA ARG A 54 -2.03 -2.34 4.96
C ARG A 54 -0.86 -3.27 5.33
N ARG A 55 -0.90 -4.55 4.94
CA ARG A 55 0.20 -5.51 5.17
C ARG A 55 1.38 -5.30 4.23
N ARG A 56 1.17 -4.56 3.14
CA ARG A 56 2.18 -4.25 2.12
C ARG A 56 2.97 -2.98 2.42
N ILE A 57 2.77 -2.39 3.59
CA ILE A 57 3.53 -1.22 4.06
C ILE A 57 4.21 -1.58 5.38
N CYS A 58 5.49 -1.26 5.48
CA CYS A 58 6.21 -1.34 6.75
C CYS A 58 5.65 -0.33 7.75
N ARG A 59 5.29 -0.77 8.96
CA ARG A 59 4.76 0.14 9.99
C ARG A 59 5.81 1.15 10.48
N ARG A 60 7.10 0.82 10.41
CA ARG A 60 8.21 1.66 10.88
C ARG A 60 8.68 2.64 9.81
N CYS A 61 9.34 2.15 8.76
CA CYS A 61 9.90 3.01 7.70
C CYS A 61 8.89 3.43 6.62
N LYS A 62 7.68 2.87 6.63
CA LYS A 62 6.65 3.09 5.58
C LYS A 62 7.05 2.65 4.17
N GLY A 63 8.11 1.86 4.06
CA GLY A 63 8.52 1.23 2.82
C GLY A 63 7.45 0.28 2.25
N PHE A 64 7.36 0.24 0.93
CA PHE A 64 6.57 -0.74 0.20
C PHE A 64 7.18 -2.13 0.33
N LEU A 65 6.39 -3.10 0.78
CA LEU A 65 6.84 -4.46 1.03
C LEU A 65 6.45 -5.37 -0.14
N VAL A 66 7.47 -5.94 -0.77
CA VAL A 66 7.34 -6.92 -1.84
C VAL A 66 7.92 -8.25 -1.34
N PRO A 67 7.06 -9.26 -1.12
CA PRO A 67 7.51 -10.59 -0.71
C PRO A 67 8.55 -11.16 -1.65
N GLY A 68 9.62 -11.72 -1.10
CA GLY A 68 10.70 -12.33 -1.88
C GLY A 68 11.79 -11.35 -2.33
N VAL A 69 11.55 -10.03 -2.28
CA VAL A 69 12.57 -9.02 -2.61
C VAL A 69 13.10 -8.33 -1.35
N ASN A 70 12.25 -7.57 -0.65
CA ASN A 70 12.66 -6.79 0.51
C ASN A 70 11.95 -7.19 1.81
N CYS A 71 11.01 -8.14 1.74
CA CYS A 71 10.33 -8.66 2.92
C CYS A 71 10.26 -10.19 2.89
N ARG A 72 10.41 -10.79 4.08
CA ARG A 72 10.34 -12.24 4.27
C ARG A 72 9.04 -12.57 5.00
N VAL A 73 8.16 -13.32 4.34
CA VAL A 73 6.92 -13.80 4.94
C VAL A 73 7.16 -15.22 5.47
N ARG A 74 6.87 -15.44 6.76
CA ARG A 74 6.95 -16.75 7.41
C ARG A 74 5.63 -17.04 8.10
N ILE A 75 5.10 -18.24 7.90
CA ILE A 75 3.93 -18.73 8.62
C ILE A 75 4.47 -19.63 9.73
N ARG A 76 4.33 -19.20 11.00
CA ARG A 76 4.56 -20.09 12.15
C ARG A 76 3.21 -20.67 12.57
N GLN A 77 3.07 -21.98 12.50
CA GLN A 77 2.00 -22.68 13.19
C GLN A 77 2.28 -22.58 14.70
N ARG A 78 1.31 -22.09 15.48
CA ARG A 78 1.40 -22.12 16.94
C ARG A 78 1.23 -23.57 17.36
N ARG A 79 2.30 -24.13 17.93
CA ARG A 79 2.26 -25.38 18.69
C ARG A 79 2.09 -25.02 20.15
#